data_AF-A0A386T8F1-F1
#
_entry.id   AF-A0A386T8F1-F1
#
_cell.length_a   1.000
_cell.length_b   1.000
_cell.length_c   1.000
_cell.angle_alpha   90.00
_cell.angle_beta   90.00
_cell.angle_gamma   90.00
#
_symmetry.space_group_name_H-M   'P 1'
#
loop_
_entity.id
_entity.type
_entity.pdbx_description
1 polymer ?
#
loop_
_entity_poly.entity_id
_entity_poly.type
_entity_poly.pdbx_seq_one_letter_code
_entity_poly.pdbx_strand_id
1 'polypeptide(L)'
;GDISAQLNDQKELEKICLQIKGDRNPSVIIWIGTCTTEIVKMDLEGIAPKLEKQIGIPIVVARANGLDYAFTQGEDTALAAMAHRCPEYKYCDMNQKNKEEFGRIEIPTTSNKKSLRQKSELAKSKLVLFGSLPSSVASHLNSELKRQSIYVSGWLPSQKYEELPGLGEGVYVCGVNPFLSRTATTLMRRRKCQLVGAPFPIGPDG
;
A
#
# COMPACT_ATOMS: atom_id res chain seq x y z
N GLY A 1 -32.15 -16.92 14.29
CA GLY A 1 -32.57 -16.45 12.97
C GLY A 1 -31.40 -16.24 12.03
N ASP A 2 -30.34 -15.56 12.48
CA ASP A 2 -29.35 -14.98 11.54
C ASP A 2 -28.21 -15.89 11.05
N ILE A 3 -27.92 -17.00 11.74
CA ILE A 3 -26.75 -17.83 11.41
C ILE A 3 -26.92 -18.49 10.02
N SER A 4 -28.14 -18.89 9.66
CA SER A 4 -28.42 -19.51 8.36
C SER A 4 -28.32 -18.53 7.19
N ALA A 5 -28.69 -17.26 7.39
CA ALA A 5 -28.56 -16.22 6.37
C ALA A 5 -27.08 -15.87 6.14
N GLN A 6 -26.30 -15.69 7.21
CA GLN A 6 -24.85 -15.43 7.13
C GLN A 6 -24.08 -16.59 6.48
N LEU A 7 -24.45 -17.83 6.78
CA LEU A 7 -23.85 -19.03 6.16
C LEU A 7 -24.17 -19.12 4.67
N ASN A 8 -25.33 -18.62 4.23
CA ASN A 8 -25.70 -18.60 2.83
C ASN A 8 -24.90 -17.53 2.07
N ASP A 9 -24.80 -16.33 2.64
CA ASP A 9 -24.05 -15.20 2.09
C ASP A 9 -22.57 -15.53 1.89
N GLN A 10 -21.95 -16.20 2.87
CA GLN A 10 -20.56 -16.63 2.76
C GLN A 10 -20.35 -17.63 1.61
N LYS A 11 -21.26 -18.59 1.42
CA LYS A 11 -21.17 -19.59 0.35
C LYS A 11 -21.34 -18.97 -1.03
N GLU A 12 -22.27 -18.03 -1.18
CA GLU A 12 -22.46 -17.32 -2.44
C GLU A 12 -21.22 -16.47 -2.78
N LEU A 13 -20.67 -15.74 -1.81
CA LEU A 13 -19.42 -15.00 -1.99
C LEU A 13 -18.24 -15.92 -2.36
N GLU A 14 -18.14 -17.08 -1.73
CA GLU A 14 -17.12 -18.09 -2.05
C GLU A 14 -17.22 -18.55 -3.50
N LYS A 15 -18.43 -18.91 -3.94
CA LYS A 15 -18.70 -19.34 -5.31
C LYS A 15 -18.29 -18.28 -6.33
N ILE A 16 -18.67 -17.03 -6.09
CA ILE A 16 -18.32 -15.90 -6.97
C ILE A 16 -16.81 -15.69 -7.00
N CYS A 17 -16.14 -15.73 -5.86
CA CYS A 17 -14.68 -15.53 -5.81
C CYS A 17 -13.91 -16.67 -6.50
N LEU A 18 -14.38 -17.91 -6.40
CA LEU A 18 -13.80 -19.04 -7.14
C LEU A 18 -13.97 -18.89 -8.65
N GLN A 19 -15.12 -18.39 -9.09
CA GLN A 19 -15.33 -18.08 -10.51
C GLN A 19 -14.36 -16.99 -10.99
N ILE A 20 -14.23 -15.88 -10.25
CA ILE A 20 -13.29 -14.80 -10.58
C ILE A 20 -11.84 -15.33 -10.64
N LYS A 21 -11.46 -16.21 -9.71
CA LYS A 21 -10.15 -16.86 -9.71
C LYS A 21 -9.93 -17.68 -10.97
N GLY A 22 -10.90 -18.48 -11.40
CA GLY A 22 -10.82 -19.28 -12.62
C GLY A 22 -10.72 -18.42 -13.88
N ASP A 23 -11.49 -17.33 -13.94
CA ASP A 23 -11.60 -16.52 -15.15
C ASP A 23 -10.46 -15.51 -15.32
N ARG A 24 -9.97 -14.93 -14.22
CA ARG A 24 -9.05 -13.78 -14.25
C ARG A 24 -7.74 -13.98 -13.51
N ASN A 25 -7.66 -14.96 -12.60
CA ASN A 25 -6.52 -15.20 -11.71
C ASN A 25 -5.90 -13.90 -11.12
N PRO A 26 -6.69 -13.07 -10.41
CA PRO A 26 -6.21 -11.77 -9.94
C PRO A 26 -5.25 -11.91 -8.75
N SER A 27 -4.34 -10.94 -8.58
CA SER A 27 -3.46 -10.87 -7.42
C SER A 27 -4.10 -10.31 -6.15
N VAL A 28 -5.24 -9.63 -6.29
CA VAL A 28 -6.07 -9.13 -5.20
C VAL A 28 -7.52 -9.05 -5.65
N ILE A 29 -8.45 -9.31 -4.74
CA ILE A 29 -9.88 -9.01 -4.91
C ILE A 29 -10.21 -7.88 -3.94
N ILE A 30 -10.82 -6.81 -4.42
CA ILE A 30 -11.27 -5.70 -3.58
C ILE A 30 -12.80 -5.75 -3.52
N TRP A 31 -13.34 -5.88 -2.31
CA TRP A 31 -14.78 -5.80 -2.06
C TRP A 31 -15.15 -4.38 -1.65
N ILE A 32 -16.13 -3.83 -2.35
CA ILE A 32 -16.66 -2.50 -2.07
C ILE A 32 -17.97 -2.65 -1.28
N GLY A 33 -17.95 -2.21 -0.03
CA GLY A 33 -19.16 -2.09 0.79
C GLY A 33 -20.08 -1.02 0.21
N THR A 34 -21.34 -1.37 -0.02
CA THR A 34 -22.38 -0.49 -0.57
C THR A 34 -23.40 -0.12 0.50
N CYS A 35 -24.30 0.84 0.22
CA CYS A 35 -25.36 1.21 1.18
C CYS A 35 -26.18 -0.01 1.64
N THR A 36 -26.48 -0.94 0.75
CA THR A 36 -27.25 -2.14 1.07
C THR A 36 -26.51 -3.08 2.02
N THR A 37 -25.20 -3.30 1.81
CA THR A 37 -24.42 -4.18 2.69
C THR A 37 -24.30 -3.62 4.11
N GLU A 38 -24.26 -2.29 4.25
CA GLU A 38 -24.28 -1.64 5.57
C GLU A 38 -25.65 -1.75 6.24
N ILE A 39 -26.75 -1.51 5.49
CA ILE A 39 -28.12 -1.57 6.03
C ILE A 39 -28.47 -2.98 6.51
N VAL A 40 -28.12 -4.01 5.72
CA VAL A 40 -28.34 -5.42 6.06
C VAL A 40 -27.33 -5.92 7.11
N LYS A 41 -26.33 -5.10 7.47
CA LYS A 41 -25.25 -5.43 8.42
C LYS A 41 -24.50 -6.70 8.01
N MET A 42 -24.21 -6.82 6.72
CA MET A 42 -23.42 -7.92 6.18
C MET A 42 -21.97 -7.79 6.67
N ASP A 43 -21.46 -8.82 7.36
CA ASP A 43 -20.11 -8.81 7.94
C ASP A 43 -19.01 -9.11 6.92
N LEU A 44 -18.80 -8.19 5.97
CA LEU A 44 -17.76 -8.33 4.95
C LEU A 44 -16.35 -8.42 5.56
N GLU A 45 -16.07 -7.61 6.60
CA GLU A 45 -14.77 -7.57 7.27
C GLU A 45 -14.44 -8.88 8.01
N GLY A 46 -15.45 -9.59 8.55
CA GLY A 46 -15.28 -10.91 9.17
C GLY A 46 -15.29 -12.09 8.20
N ILE A 47 -15.99 -11.97 7.06
CA ILE A 47 -16.04 -13.03 6.02
C ILE A 47 -14.75 -13.03 5.18
N ALA A 48 -14.23 -11.85 4.79
CA ALA A 48 -13.11 -11.73 3.88
C ALA A 48 -11.85 -12.53 4.32
N PRO A 49 -11.38 -12.46 5.59
CA PRO A 49 -10.21 -13.23 6.03
C PRO A 49 -10.41 -14.75 6.01
N LYS A 50 -11.65 -15.23 6.14
CA LYS A 50 -11.98 -16.67 6.07
C LYS A 50 -11.86 -17.15 4.63
N LEU A 51 -12.49 -16.44 3.71
CA LEU A 51 -12.45 -16.75 2.28
C LEU A 51 -11.05 -16.56 1.69
N GLU A 52 -10.30 -15.55 2.11
CA GLU A 52 -8.91 -15.33 1.71
C GLU A 52 -8.04 -16.56 2.02
N LYS A 53 -8.22 -17.19 3.19
CA LYS A 53 -7.51 -18.44 3.55
C LYS A 53 -7.92 -19.63 2.69
N GLN A 54 -9.19 -19.73 2.31
CA GLN A 54 -9.71 -20.83 1.49
C GLN A 54 -9.28 -20.70 0.01
N ILE A 55 -9.34 -19.50 -0.53
CA ILE A 55 -9.12 -19.23 -1.97
C ILE A 55 -7.63 -18.96 -2.25
N GLY A 56 -6.87 -18.45 -1.28
CA GLY A 56 -5.45 -18.12 -1.43
C GLY A 56 -5.19 -16.83 -2.21
N ILE A 57 -6.20 -15.97 -2.37
CA ILE A 57 -6.07 -14.63 -2.99
C ILE A 57 -6.42 -13.59 -1.92
N PRO A 58 -5.59 -12.54 -1.74
CA PRO A 58 -5.89 -11.43 -0.84
C PRO A 58 -7.24 -10.77 -1.10
N ILE A 59 -8.08 -10.63 -0.06
CA ILE A 59 -9.39 -9.96 -0.16
C ILE A 59 -9.37 -8.68 0.69
N VAL A 60 -9.37 -7.52 0.05
CA VAL A 60 -9.39 -6.22 0.73
C VAL A 60 -10.80 -5.67 0.76
N VAL A 61 -11.31 -5.36 1.95
CA VAL A 61 -12.65 -4.77 2.11
C VAL A 61 -12.52 -3.26 2.26
N ALA A 62 -13.19 -2.51 1.40
CA ALA A 62 -13.29 -1.06 1.46
C ALA A 62 -14.75 -0.64 1.58
N ARG A 63 -15.14 -0.07 2.72
CA ARG A 63 -16.50 0.44 2.94
C ARG A 63 -16.64 1.82 2.32
N ALA A 64 -16.95 1.87 1.03
CA ALA A 64 -17.14 3.09 0.24
C ALA A 64 -18.62 3.31 -0.09
N ASN A 65 -19.49 3.28 0.93
CA ASN A 65 -20.92 3.46 0.76
C ASN A 65 -21.29 4.96 0.58
N GLY A 66 -22.43 5.23 -0.06
CA GLY A 66 -22.92 6.59 -0.29
C GLY A 66 -23.69 7.23 0.88
N LEU A 67 -23.82 6.53 2.02
CA LEU A 67 -24.39 7.11 3.24
C LEU A 67 -23.33 7.88 4.03
N ASP A 68 -22.11 7.34 4.07
CA ASP A 68 -21.00 7.87 4.89
C ASP A 68 -19.99 8.71 4.07
N TYR A 69 -19.91 8.50 2.76
CA TYR A 69 -18.84 9.06 1.91
C TYR A 69 -19.33 9.61 0.58
N ALA A 70 -18.57 10.56 0.03
CA ALA A 70 -18.81 11.16 -1.27
C ALA A 70 -17.64 10.94 -2.24
N PHE A 71 -17.97 10.48 -3.45
CA PHE A 71 -17.10 10.45 -4.64
C PHE A 71 -15.65 9.99 -4.36
N THR A 72 -14.68 10.91 -4.29
CA THR A 72 -13.25 10.62 -4.12
C THR A 72 -12.90 10.01 -2.77
N GLN A 73 -13.76 10.13 -1.76
CA GLN A 73 -13.56 9.47 -0.47
C GLN A 73 -13.64 7.94 -0.59
N GLY A 74 -14.21 7.41 -1.68
CA GLY A 74 -14.11 5.99 -1.99
C GLY A 74 -12.65 5.53 -2.11
N GLU A 75 -11.78 6.34 -2.72
CA GLU A 75 -10.33 6.06 -2.78
C GLU A 75 -9.72 6.06 -1.38
N ASP A 76 -10.07 7.04 -0.54
CA ASP A 76 -9.54 7.16 0.81
C ASP A 76 -9.87 5.92 1.67
N THR A 77 -11.07 5.38 1.53
CA THR A 77 -11.45 4.13 2.22
C THR A 77 -10.69 2.92 1.68
N ALA A 78 -10.49 2.83 0.36
CA ALA A 78 -9.76 1.74 -0.27
C ALA A 78 -8.26 1.76 0.10
N LEU A 79 -7.61 2.93 0.03
CA LEU A 79 -6.20 3.07 0.39
C LEU A 79 -5.97 2.87 1.89
N ALA A 80 -6.88 3.31 2.76
CA ALA A 80 -6.81 2.99 4.17
C ALA A 80 -6.86 1.47 4.42
N ALA A 81 -7.71 0.73 3.68
CA ALA A 81 -7.75 -0.73 3.78
C ALA A 81 -6.46 -1.38 3.21
N MET A 82 -5.95 -0.89 2.08
CA MET A 82 -4.69 -1.36 1.48
C MET A 82 -3.46 -1.05 2.36
N ALA A 83 -3.48 0.04 3.13
CA ALA A 83 -2.41 0.39 4.06
C ALA A 83 -2.17 -0.70 5.11
N HIS A 84 -3.19 -1.52 5.45
CA HIS A 84 -3.02 -2.66 6.34
C HIS A 84 -2.30 -3.86 5.69
N ARG A 85 -2.24 -3.89 4.36
CA ARG A 85 -1.64 -4.99 3.58
C ARG A 85 -0.20 -4.74 3.16
N CYS A 86 0.26 -3.49 3.27
CA CYS A 86 1.63 -3.10 2.97
C CYS A 86 2.63 -3.83 3.90
N PRO A 87 3.78 -4.32 3.42
CA PRO A 87 4.77 -4.99 4.26
C PRO A 87 5.34 -4.06 5.34
N GLU A 88 5.87 -4.63 6.43
CA GLU A 88 6.53 -3.84 7.47
C GLU A 88 7.93 -3.44 7.02
N TYR A 89 8.25 -2.14 7.12
CA TYR A 89 9.58 -1.62 6.82
C TYR A 89 10.54 -2.05 7.93
N LYS A 90 11.41 -3.01 7.62
CA LYS A 90 12.48 -3.44 8.53
C LYS A 90 13.64 -2.47 8.41
N TYR A 91 13.82 -1.66 9.44
CA TYR A 91 15.03 -0.86 9.60
C TYR A 91 16.24 -1.80 9.81
N CYS A 92 17.06 -1.96 8.78
CA CYS A 92 18.38 -2.57 8.95
C CYS A 92 19.28 -1.52 9.59
N ASP A 93 19.41 -1.59 10.90
CA ASP A 93 20.33 -0.77 11.66
C ASP A 93 21.76 -1.10 11.18
N MET A 94 22.32 -0.26 10.31
CA MET A 94 23.73 -0.32 9.92
C MET A 94 24.59 0.23 11.06
N ASN A 95 24.42 -0.33 12.26
CA ASN A 95 25.38 -0.17 13.32
C ASN A 95 26.64 -0.93 12.91
N GLN A 96 27.69 -0.15 12.64
CA GLN A 96 29.06 -0.60 12.41
C GLN A 96 29.53 -1.48 13.58
N LYS A 97 29.28 -2.79 13.53
CA LYS A 97 30.05 -3.81 14.24
C LYS A 97 30.18 -5.00 13.30
N ASN A 98 31.42 -5.42 13.08
CA ASN A 98 31.88 -6.57 12.27
C ASN A 98 32.24 -6.23 10.82
N LYS A 99 33.36 -5.51 10.65
CA LYS A 99 34.23 -5.62 9.46
C LYS A 99 35.71 -5.46 9.83
N GLU A 100 36.11 -6.04 10.95
CA GLU A 100 37.44 -6.62 11.10
C GLU A 100 37.23 -8.13 11.21
N GLU A 101 38.09 -8.92 10.60
CA GLU A 101 37.92 -10.36 10.33
C GLU A 101 37.00 -10.72 9.17
N PHE A 102 37.47 -10.49 7.94
CA PHE A 102 37.61 -11.59 6.99
C PHE A 102 38.60 -11.22 5.88
N GLY A 103 39.81 -11.79 5.98
CA GLY A 103 40.59 -12.34 4.87
C GLY A 103 40.92 -11.43 3.68
N ARG A 104 42.18 -10.97 3.67
CA ARG A 104 42.97 -10.65 2.47
C ARG A 104 42.67 -11.63 1.32
N ILE A 105 42.10 -11.15 0.22
CA ILE A 105 42.50 -11.52 -1.16
C ILE A 105 42.25 -10.29 -2.05
N GLU A 106 43.34 -9.65 -2.49
CA GLU A 106 43.32 -8.66 -3.56
C GLU A 106 43.12 -9.35 -4.91
N ILE A 107 42.09 -8.96 -5.66
CA ILE A 107 42.03 -9.15 -7.11
C ILE A 107 41.49 -7.85 -7.72
N PRO A 108 42.26 -7.15 -8.58
CA PRO A 108 41.80 -5.93 -9.22
C PRO A 108 41.03 -6.28 -10.50
N THR A 109 39.70 -6.13 -10.48
CA THR A 109 38.93 -6.07 -11.73
C THR A 109 37.95 -4.90 -11.73
N THR A 110 38.17 -4.11 -12.75
CA THR A 110 37.52 -2.87 -13.16
C THR A 110 36.04 -3.10 -13.49
N SER A 111 35.22 -2.07 -13.25
CA SER A 111 33.91 -1.89 -13.89
C SER A 111 32.72 -2.69 -13.36
N ASN A 112 32.18 -2.32 -12.18
CA ASN A 112 30.72 -2.33 -11.93
C ASN A 112 30.29 -1.56 -10.64
N LYS A 113 30.86 -0.37 -10.38
CA LYS A 113 30.53 0.45 -9.20
C LYS A 113 29.18 1.20 -9.29
N LYS A 114 28.54 1.29 -10.47
CA LYS A 114 27.28 2.05 -10.66
C LYS A 114 26.03 1.30 -10.19
N SER A 115 25.96 -0.02 -10.38
CA SER A 115 24.76 -0.82 -10.04
C SER A 115 24.60 -1.04 -8.53
N LEU A 116 25.70 -1.19 -7.78
CA LEU A 116 25.66 -1.32 -6.32
C LEU A 116 25.26 0.00 -5.61
N ARG A 117 25.69 1.15 -6.13
CA ARG A 117 25.38 2.47 -5.53
C ARG A 117 23.89 2.82 -5.61
N GLN A 118 23.21 2.50 -6.72
CA GLN A 118 21.78 2.75 -6.86
C GLN A 118 20.93 1.92 -5.88
N LYS A 119 21.30 0.65 -5.63
CA LYS A 119 20.61 -0.21 -4.65
C LYS A 119 20.79 0.29 -3.21
N SER A 120 21.94 0.87 -2.89
CA SER A 120 22.23 1.41 -1.54
C SER A 120 21.60 2.78 -1.25
N GLU A 121 21.34 3.62 -2.27
CA GLU A 121 20.65 4.90 -2.07
C GLU A 121 19.13 4.72 -1.96
N LEU A 122 18.54 3.81 -2.74
CA LEU A 122 17.12 3.47 -2.60
C LEU A 122 16.81 2.87 -1.21
N ALA A 123 17.79 2.20 -0.60
CA ALA A 123 17.69 1.67 0.77
C ALA A 123 17.73 2.76 1.86
N LYS A 124 18.18 3.98 1.54
CA LYS A 124 18.22 5.10 2.49
C LYS A 124 16.98 5.97 2.47
N SER A 125 16.26 6.00 1.36
CA SER A 125 15.05 6.81 1.27
C SER A 125 13.89 6.19 2.01
N LYS A 126 13.28 7.00 2.88
CA LYS A 126 12.19 6.58 3.75
C LYS A 126 10.87 7.25 3.38
N LEU A 127 10.72 7.80 2.17
CA LEU A 127 9.54 8.56 1.76
C LEU A 127 8.61 7.70 0.89
N VAL A 128 7.39 7.46 1.37
CA VAL A 128 6.30 6.85 0.60
C VAL A 128 5.25 7.91 0.27
N LEU A 129 4.89 8.02 -1.01
CA LEU A 129 3.80 8.89 -1.43
C LEU A 129 2.48 8.12 -1.45
N PHE A 130 1.38 8.76 -1.07
CA PHE A 130 0.06 8.14 -1.12
C PHE A 130 -1.00 9.01 -1.79
N GLY A 131 -1.84 8.34 -2.59
CA GLY A 131 -2.83 8.93 -3.48
C GLY A 131 -2.63 8.46 -4.92
N SER A 132 -3.71 8.00 -5.53
CA SER A 132 -3.72 7.48 -6.88
C SER A 132 -3.49 8.61 -7.89
N LEU A 133 -2.59 8.37 -8.84
CA LEU A 133 -2.29 9.26 -9.95
C LEU A 133 -2.05 8.45 -11.22
N PRO A 134 -2.24 9.04 -12.41
CA PRO A 134 -1.76 8.47 -13.66
C PRO A 134 -0.25 8.20 -13.59
N SER A 135 0.21 7.12 -14.22
CA SER A 135 1.61 6.68 -14.17
C SER A 135 2.59 7.73 -14.69
N SER A 136 2.18 8.53 -15.69
CA SER A 136 2.96 9.65 -16.22
C SER A 136 3.16 10.75 -15.16
N VAL A 137 2.11 11.12 -14.43
CA VAL A 137 2.15 12.15 -13.38
C VAL A 137 3.01 11.68 -12.20
N ALA A 138 2.83 10.44 -11.74
CA ALA A 138 3.67 9.86 -10.69
C ALA A 138 5.15 9.83 -11.09
N SER A 139 5.45 9.53 -12.36
CA SER A 139 6.83 9.52 -12.89
C SER A 139 7.45 10.92 -12.94
N HIS A 140 6.66 11.95 -13.27
CA HIS A 140 7.10 13.34 -13.23
C HIS A 140 7.40 13.78 -11.79
N LEU A 141 6.51 13.51 -10.83
CA LEU A 141 6.74 13.81 -9.41
C LEU A 141 7.98 13.12 -8.86
N ASN A 142 8.18 11.84 -9.20
CA ASN A 142 9.40 11.11 -8.82
C ASN A 142 10.67 11.77 -9.39
N SER A 143 10.62 12.25 -10.64
CA SER A 143 11.76 12.91 -11.29
C SER A 143 12.04 14.28 -10.69
N GLU A 144 11.00 15.01 -10.31
CA GLU A 144 11.08 16.31 -9.62
C GLU A 144 11.75 16.17 -8.25
N LEU A 145 11.22 15.27 -7.40
CA LEU A 145 11.78 14.99 -6.08
C LEU A 145 13.23 14.50 -6.17
N LYS A 146 13.53 13.64 -7.17
CA LYS A 146 14.89 13.15 -7.41
C LYS A 146 15.87 14.28 -7.74
N ARG A 147 15.43 15.32 -8.47
CA ARG A 147 16.26 16.50 -8.75
C ARG A 147 16.62 17.25 -7.47
N GLN A 148 15.74 17.21 -6.48
CA GLN A 148 15.95 17.75 -5.13
C GLN A 148 16.67 16.75 -4.19
N SER A 149 17.24 15.67 -4.73
CA SER A 149 17.90 14.60 -3.96
C SER A 149 16.97 13.85 -2.98
N ILE A 150 15.66 13.89 -3.22
CA ILE A 150 14.65 13.12 -2.47
C ILE A 150 14.24 11.92 -3.31
N TYR A 151 14.52 10.70 -2.85
CA TYR A 151 14.03 9.50 -3.51
C TYR A 151 12.76 8.98 -2.83
N VAL A 152 11.78 8.58 -3.64
CA VAL A 152 10.53 7.95 -3.20
C VAL A 152 10.75 6.44 -3.14
N SER A 153 10.56 5.84 -1.96
CA SER A 153 10.72 4.40 -1.73
C SER A 153 9.54 3.57 -2.25
N GLY A 154 8.38 4.20 -2.45
CA GLY A 154 7.24 3.56 -3.09
C GLY A 154 5.98 4.42 -3.06
N TRP A 155 4.91 3.89 -3.65
CA TRP A 155 3.62 4.55 -3.80
C TRP A 155 2.49 3.70 -3.23
N LEU A 156 1.52 4.33 -2.58
CA LEU A 156 0.27 3.73 -2.16
C LEU A 156 -0.90 4.47 -2.84
N PRO A 157 -1.53 3.91 -3.89
CA PRO A 157 -1.37 2.56 -4.41
C PRO A 157 -0.15 2.41 -5.33
N SER A 158 0.37 1.18 -5.44
CA SER A 158 1.36 0.76 -6.43
C SER A 158 0.68 0.28 -7.73
N GLN A 159 1.43 0.15 -8.83
CA GLN A 159 0.87 -0.35 -10.10
C GLN A 159 0.41 -1.81 -10.01
N LYS A 160 1.11 -2.61 -9.22
CA LYS A 160 0.75 -3.99 -8.90
C LYS A 160 0.59 -4.16 -7.40
N TYR A 161 -0.34 -5.01 -6.98
CA TYR A 161 -0.61 -5.26 -5.57
C TYR A 161 0.58 -5.90 -4.84
N GLU A 162 1.39 -6.69 -5.54
CA GLU A 162 2.58 -7.33 -5.00
C GLU A 162 3.73 -6.36 -4.74
N GLU A 163 3.66 -5.15 -5.30
CA GLU A 163 4.67 -4.10 -5.20
C GLU A 163 4.30 -3.03 -4.15
N LEU A 164 3.42 -3.37 -3.20
CA LEU A 164 3.03 -2.45 -2.13
C LEU A 164 4.25 -1.99 -1.30
N PRO A 165 4.31 -0.70 -0.92
CA PRO A 165 5.48 -0.13 -0.27
C PRO A 165 5.65 -0.65 1.15
N GLY A 166 6.90 -0.77 1.60
CA GLY A 166 7.18 -0.99 3.02
C GLY A 166 6.77 0.22 3.85
N LEU A 167 5.96 -0.01 4.88
CA LEU A 167 5.47 1.01 5.82
C LEU A 167 5.86 0.62 7.25
N GLY A 168 6.04 1.59 8.13
CA GLY A 168 6.46 1.31 9.51
C GLY A 168 7.04 2.53 10.19
N GLU A 169 7.61 2.30 11.36
CA GLU A 169 8.30 3.34 12.13
C GLU A 169 9.53 3.89 11.37
N GLY A 170 9.68 5.22 11.40
CA GLY A 170 10.75 5.92 10.69
C GLY A 170 10.52 6.11 9.18
N VAL A 171 9.40 5.62 8.63
CA VAL A 171 8.95 5.91 7.26
C VAL A 171 8.17 7.21 7.26
N TYR A 172 8.55 8.14 6.39
CA TYR A 172 7.81 9.36 6.08
C TYR A 172 6.75 9.07 5.02
N VAL A 173 5.56 9.62 5.21
CA VAL A 173 4.46 9.54 4.25
C VAL A 173 3.99 10.93 3.85
N CYS A 174 3.68 11.14 2.57
CA CYS A 174 3.14 12.42 2.08
C CYS A 174 1.97 12.18 1.12
N GLY A 175 0.86 12.87 1.35
CA GLY A 175 -0.33 12.76 0.53
C GLY A 175 -0.24 13.66 -0.70
N VAL A 176 -0.74 13.19 -1.84
CA VAL A 176 -0.78 13.98 -3.08
C VAL A 176 -2.16 14.55 -3.41
N ASN A 177 -3.21 14.07 -2.73
CA ASN A 177 -4.59 14.52 -2.91
C ASN A 177 -5.24 14.93 -1.57
N PRO A 178 -6.16 15.92 -1.56
CA PRO A 178 -6.72 16.50 -0.34
C PRO A 178 -7.75 15.65 0.40
N PHE A 179 -8.30 14.62 -0.24
CA PHE A 179 -9.40 13.80 0.30
C PHE A 179 -8.92 12.55 1.07
N LEU A 180 -7.61 12.41 1.31
CA LEU A 180 -6.98 11.18 1.83
C LEU A 180 -6.81 11.16 3.37
N SER A 181 -7.76 11.75 4.09
CA SER A 181 -7.67 11.94 5.55
C SER A 181 -7.67 10.64 6.34
N ARG A 182 -8.48 9.65 5.95
CA ARG A 182 -8.55 8.34 6.59
C ARG A 182 -7.27 7.55 6.34
N THR A 183 -6.76 7.58 5.12
CA THR A 183 -5.49 6.95 4.73
C THR A 183 -4.35 7.53 5.54
N ALA A 184 -4.23 8.86 5.60
CA ALA A 184 -3.22 9.54 6.41
C ALA A 184 -3.30 9.13 7.90
N THR A 185 -4.51 9.10 8.46
CA THR A 185 -4.75 8.68 9.85
C THR A 185 -4.35 7.21 10.08
N THR A 186 -4.66 6.31 9.14
CA THR A 186 -4.28 4.90 9.21
C THR A 186 -2.76 4.73 9.15
N LEU A 187 -2.09 5.43 8.24
CA LEU A 187 -0.63 5.41 8.12
C LEU A 187 0.04 5.89 9.43
N MET A 188 -0.44 6.98 10.02
CA MET A 188 0.10 7.50 11.28
C MET A 188 -0.17 6.57 12.47
N ARG A 189 -1.43 6.18 12.69
CA ARG A 189 -1.86 5.51 13.94
C ARG A 189 -1.66 4.01 13.92
N ARG A 190 -1.84 3.36 12.76
CA ARG A 190 -1.78 1.90 12.63
C ARG A 190 -0.42 1.43 12.10
N ARG A 191 0.20 2.21 11.22
CA ARG A 191 1.53 1.90 10.64
C ARG A 191 2.69 2.66 11.28
N LYS A 192 2.41 3.62 12.19
CA LYS A 192 3.44 4.43 12.88
C LYS A 192 4.34 5.23 11.93
N CYS A 193 3.85 5.54 10.73
CA CYS A 193 4.56 6.41 9.81
C CYS A 193 4.51 7.88 10.26
N GLN A 194 5.50 8.67 9.84
CA GLN A 194 5.54 10.12 10.07
C GLN A 194 4.91 10.86 8.89
N LEU A 195 3.76 11.51 9.10
CA LEU A 195 3.11 12.30 8.06
C LEU A 195 3.85 13.62 7.85
N VAL A 196 4.23 13.90 6.61
CA VAL A 196 4.73 15.21 6.18
C VAL A 196 3.53 16.07 5.83
N GLY A 197 3.28 17.10 6.65
CA GLY A 197 2.29 18.12 6.34
C GLY A 197 2.85 19.11 5.32
N ALA A 198 2.34 19.07 4.10
CA ALA A 198 2.72 19.97 3.01
C ALA A 198 1.47 20.36 2.20
N PRO A 199 1.50 21.47 1.44
CA PRO A 199 0.54 21.71 0.38
C PRO A 199 0.49 20.53 -0.61
N PHE A 200 -0.65 20.36 -1.27
CA PHE A 200 -0.79 19.35 -2.30
C PHE A 200 -0.20 19.87 -3.62
N PRO A 201 0.48 19.02 -4.42
CA PRO A 201 1.16 19.42 -5.64
C PRO A 201 0.17 19.69 -6.80
N ILE A 202 -0.69 20.69 -6.60
CA ILE A 202 -1.77 21.09 -7.50
C ILE A 202 -1.55 22.56 -7.87
N GLY A 203 -1.20 22.78 -9.13
CA GLY A 203 -0.74 24.10 -9.58
C GLY A 203 0.73 24.35 -9.20
N PRO A 204 1.31 25.47 -9.66
CA PRO A 204 2.72 25.79 -9.41
C PRO A 204 3.02 26.24 -7.97
N ASP A 205 2.01 26.71 -7.24
CA ASP A 205 2.15 27.21 -5.87
C ASP A 205 2.10 26.11 -4.80
N GLY A 206 1.58 24.94 -5.16
CA GLY A 206 1.41 23.77 -4.29
C GLY A 206 2.57 22.80 -4.41
#